data_AF-A0A836KIU1-F1
#
_entry.id   AF-A0A836KIU1-F1
#
_cell.length_a   1.000
_cell.length_b   1.000
_cell.length_c   1.000
_cell.angle_alpha   90.00
_cell.angle_beta   90.00
_cell.angle_gamma   90.00
#
_symmetry.space_group_name_H-M   'P 1'
#
loop_
_entity.id
_entity.type
_entity.pdbx_description
1 polymer ?
#
loop_
_entity_poly.entity_id
_entity_poly.type
_entity_poly.pdbx_seq_one_letter_code
_entity_poly.pdbx_strand_id
1 'polypeptide(L)'
;MPPSASFTNAAQWFAGQLNSSDNAVVKRRYLRWHADDTGMPYSDEDPLFVQAVIASCTGWTLLELLWRARLIVLDERTLWECLGAHMIASRVRGVIDPWNEQLSVRLAWNFVEEQQRAELPAASSWRALRTALEEYAVTNIKPQRGLAPTIPCSAPTAFTEGERNQCAIVNDAWSDRVAFIPMEADNDYSEGSLCCTAPVPYRGTLLQVPRSAMFFLESLLQYCALGRAIAAEPSLRGLLENEEAMLVLCLVYERFVVGLSRSHWRRLLLHCPARYPTIPTSWELDDLAELDGLDMLDDVLAKRSQLRDFAEQIQTSLLPLLHCALSTLNGPATAAAAPSLADLSAAFVWEHLVWAQSTFDSRAFSLNVDGAVVMALVPLADMINHSNRTDVLVRKVEPGGGPFTMEVGAALTAADVGRELWMSYGPLQNWELLQHYGFVLGPDNVHDKLPFPLALAAEAGSPQGESDDATATLAPLSCERATSGDWDVRRQELMHRYALCIPGRCWIPHDGVPPPALLALLRVQLAQAHEFDIMEGRRYGPFEALSPLTESAVVSLVKSTVQCVAESFPTTLAEDEEALAELCDGGGSQLSAPDEVNRNYFLCVQLRIGLKRIASRCLEWCARHC
;
A
#
# COMPACT_ATOMS: atom_id res chain seq x y z
N MET A 1 19.95 3.29 -47.07
CA MET A 1 19.87 4.31 -45.99
C MET A 1 19.70 3.56 -44.69
N PRO A 2 20.51 3.81 -43.64
CA PRO A 2 20.47 2.98 -42.45
C PRO A 2 19.24 3.32 -41.60
N PRO A 3 18.47 2.31 -41.15
CA PRO A 3 17.40 2.48 -40.17
C PRO A 3 18.04 2.46 -38.77
N SER A 4 18.54 3.59 -38.26
CA SER A 4 19.25 3.61 -36.97
C SER A 4 18.81 4.69 -35.98
N ALA A 5 17.73 5.43 -36.25
CA ALA A 5 17.28 6.53 -35.38
C ALA A 5 16.14 6.16 -34.42
N SER A 6 15.45 5.03 -34.61
CA SER A 6 14.27 4.66 -33.79
C SER A 6 14.59 3.77 -32.59
N PHE A 7 15.60 2.90 -32.70
CA PHE A 7 15.92 1.91 -31.67
C PHE A 7 16.63 2.48 -30.45
N THR A 8 17.25 3.66 -30.59
CA THR A 8 17.86 4.40 -29.48
C THR A 8 16.83 4.83 -28.44
N ASN A 9 15.55 4.95 -28.82
CA ASN A 9 14.48 5.39 -27.92
C ASN A 9 14.09 4.33 -26.88
N ALA A 10 13.96 3.06 -27.26
CA ALA A 10 13.48 2.03 -26.32
C ALA A 10 14.47 1.75 -25.17
N ALA A 11 15.76 1.63 -25.48
CA ALA A 11 16.80 1.43 -24.46
C ALA A 11 16.87 2.64 -23.50
N GLN A 12 16.86 3.86 -24.06
CA GLN A 12 16.85 5.09 -23.27
C GLN A 12 15.60 5.23 -22.40
N TRP A 13 14.43 4.85 -22.93
CA TRP A 13 13.17 4.86 -22.18
C TRP A 13 13.27 3.93 -20.96
N PHE A 14 13.65 2.67 -21.16
CA PHE A 14 13.80 1.69 -20.08
C PHE A 14 14.88 2.09 -19.08
N ALA A 15 16.01 2.65 -19.54
CA ALA A 15 17.05 3.16 -18.67
C ALA A 15 16.55 4.34 -17.82
N GLY A 16 15.75 5.25 -18.41
CA GLY A 16 15.09 6.34 -17.70
C GLY A 16 14.12 5.85 -16.64
N GLN A 17 13.24 4.91 -16.98
CA GLN A 17 12.31 4.30 -16.03
C GLN A 17 13.04 3.57 -14.89
N LEU A 18 14.11 2.83 -15.19
CA LEU A 18 14.92 2.16 -14.16
C LEU A 18 15.61 3.19 -13.25
N ASN A 19 16.15 4.28 -13.80
CA ASN A 19 16.81 5.32 -13.01
C ASN A 19 15.86 6.06 -12.07
N SER A 20 14.60 6.22 -12.47
CA SER A 20 13.56 6.82 -11.65
C SER A 20 12.90 5.83 -10.67
N SER A 21 13.27 4.55 -10.71
CA SER A 21 12.69 3.53 -9.84
C SER A 21 13.43 3.39 -8.50
N ASP A 22 12.73 2.85 -7.51
CA ASP A 22 13.29 2.56 -6.19
C ASP A 22 14.53 1.68 -6.30
N ASN A 23 15.56 2.00 -5.52
CA ASN A 23 16.79 1.21 -5.43
C ASN A 23 17.44 0.90 -6.80
N ALA A 24 17.37 1.83 -7.76
CA ALA A 24 17.94 1.71 -9.10
C ALA A 24 19.41 1.25 -9.09
N VAL A 25 20.21 1.73 -8.12
CA VAL A 25 21.63 1.36 -7.95
C VAL A 25 21.78 -0.13 -7.65
N VAL A 26 20.95 -0.69 -6.77
CA VAL A 26 20.96 -2.12 -6.43
C VAL A 26 20.53 -2.93 -7.65
N LYS A 27 19.43 -2.56 -8.31
CA LYS A 27 18.94 -3.22 -9.53
C LYS A 27 20.03 -3.28 -10.62
N ARG A 28 20.71 -2.15 -10.89
CA ARG A 28 21.83 -2.07 -11.85
C ARG A 28 23.01 -2.96 -11.47
N ARG A 29 23.36 -3.03 -10.18
CA ARG A 29 24.43 -3.91 -9.68
C ARG A 29 24.14 -5.38 -10.01
N TYR A 30 22.93 -5.85 -9.72
CA TYR A 30 22.52 -7.23 -10.01
C TYR A 30 22.38 -7.51 -11.52
N LEU A 31 21.94 -6.53 -12.31
CA LEU A 31 21.94 -6.62 -13.77
C LEU A 31 23.36 -6.78 -14.33
N ARG A 32 24.33 -6.03 -13.82
CA ARG A 32 25.74 -6.15 -14.22
C ARG A 32 26.30 -7.53 -13.87
N TRP A 33 26.02 -8.04 -12.68
CA TRP A 33 26.41 -9.40 -12.28
C TRP A 33 25.79 -10.47 -13.19
N HIS A 34 24.51 -10.33 -13.52
CA HIS A 34 23.84 -11.23 -14.46
C HIS A 34 24.45 -11.17 -15.86
N ALA A 35 24.81 -9.98 -16.33
CA ALA A 35 25.46 -9.78 -17.62
C ALA A 35 26.81 -10.52 -17.68
N ASP A 36 27.63 -10.36 -16.64
CA ASP A 36 28.91 -11.03 -16.54
C ASP A 36 28.75 -12.57 -16.49
N ASP A 37 27.74 -13.10 -15.81
CA ASP A 37 27.49 -14.57 -15.72
C ASP A 37 27.05 -15.16 -17.06
N THR A 38 26.30 -14.39 -17.85
CA THR A 38 25.70 -14.85 -19.11
C THR A 38 26.51 -14.47 -20.34
N GLY A 39 27.56 -13.66 -20.18
CA GLY A 39 28.32 -13.07 -21.27
C GLY A 39 27.54 -12.03 -22.09
N MET A 40 26.44 -11.51 -21.54
CA MET A 40 25.63 -10.48 -22.18
C MET A 40 26.32 -9.12 -22.07
N PRO A 41 26.29 -8.28 -23.12
CA PRO A 41 26.86 -6.95 -23.05
C PRO A 41 26.02 -6.06 -22.12
N TYR A 42 26.66 -5.46 -21.11
CA TYR A 42 26.06 -4.46 -20.22
C TYR A 42 26.61 -3.08 -20.54
N SER A 43 25.74 -2.08 -20.60
CA SER A 43 26.12 -0.66 -20.58
C SER A 43 25.16 0.13 -19.69
N ASP A 44 25.57 1.29 -19.20
CA ASP A 44 24.69 2.09 -18.33
C ASP A 44 23.54 2.76 -19.11
N GLU A 45 23.69 2.87 -20.44
CA GLU A 45 22.68 3.34 -21.40
C GLU A 45 21.69 2.23 -21.81
N ASP A 46 22.06 0.95 -21.67
CA ASP A 46 21.18 -0.21 -21.89
C ASP A 46 21.30 -1.25 -20.77
N PRO A 47 20.92 -0.89 -19.53
CA PRO A 47 21.08 -1.78 -18.37
C PRO A 47 20.16 -3.00 -18.43
N LEU A 48 19.11 -2.96 -19.27
CA LEU A 48 18.09 -3.99 -19.40
C LEU A 48 18.21 -4.81 -20.68
N PHE A 49 19.37 -4.75 -21.36
CA PHE A 49 19.69 -5.55 -22.55
C PHE A 49 18.66 -5.41 -23.67
N VAL A 50 18.08 -4.21 -23.83
CA VAL A 50 17.05 -3.89 -24.82
C VAL A 50 17.61 -4.02 -26.24
N GLN A 51 18.87 -3.63 -26.47
CA GLN A 51 19.51 -3.79 -27.78
C GLN A 51 19.65 -5.27 -28.18
N ALA A 52 19.86 -6.17 -27.21
CA ALA A 52 19.90 -7.60 -27.49
C ALA A 52 18.53 -8.15 -27.94
N VAL A 53 17.44 -7.65 -27.35
CA VAL A 53 16.07 -8.00 -27.78
C VAL A 53 15.81 -7.49 -29.20
N ILE A 54 16.22 -6.26 -29.50
CA ILE A 54 16.08 -5.64 -30.82
C ILE A 54 16.90 -6.40 -31.88
N ALA A 55 18.11 -6.84 -31.54
CA ALA A 55 18.97 -7.61 -32.43
C ALA A 55 18.48 -9.06 -32.64
N SER A 56 17.64 -9.58 -31.75
CA SER A 56 17.08 -10.93 -31.86
C SER A 56 16.10 -11.05 -33.03
N CYS A 57 16.07 -12.21 -33.70
CA CYS A 57 15.13 -12.45 -34.80
C CYS A 57 13.65 -12.50 -34.35
N THR A 58 13.39 -12.70 -33.06
CA THR A 58 12.04 -12.80 -32.48
C THR A 58 11.48 -11.43 -32.06
N GLY A 59 12.32 -10.41 -31.90
CA GLY A 59 11.91 -9.09 -31.42
C GLY A 59 11.30 -9.12 -30.01
N TRP A 60 10.41 -8.17 -29.74
CA TRP A 60 9.71 -8.07 -28.45
C TRP A 60 8.67 -9.17 -28.27
N THR A 61 8.82 -9.95 -27.20
CA THR A 61 7.78 -10.86 -26.71
C THR A 61 7.15 -10.28 -25.45
N LEU A 62 5.93 -10.75 -25.10
CA LEU A 62 5.26 -10.34 -23.88
C LEU A 62 6.10 -10.65 -22.63
N LEU A 63 6.75 -11.83 -22.61
CA LEU A 63 7.58 -12.25 -21.48
C LEU A 63 8.79 -11.34 -21.28
N GLU A 64 9.47 -10.96 -22.37
CA GLU A 64 10.62 -10.06 -22.31
C GLU A 64 10.21 -8.64 -21.88
N LEU A 65 9.03 -8.18 -22.29
CA LEU A 65 8.50 -6.90 -21.86
C LEU A 65 8.14 -6.92 -20.35
N LEU A 66 7.40 -7.93 -19.91
CA LEU A 66 6.95 -8.03 -18.51
C LEU A 66 8.12 -8.24 -17.53
N TRP A 67 9.14 -9.04 -17.87
CA TRP A 67 10.37 -9.14 -17.04
C TRP A 67 10.93 -7.75 -16.72
N ARG A 68 11.01 -6.87 -17.74
CA ARG A 68 11.69 -5.57 -17.59
C ARG A 68 10.84 -4.64 -16.77
N ALA A 69 9.53 -4.69 -17.01
CA ALA A 69 8.57 -3.95 -16.24
C ALA A 69 8.58 -4.36 -14.77
N ARG A 70 8.57 -5.67 -14.46
CA ARG A 70 8.65 -6.21 -13.08
C ARG A 70 9.85 -5.69 -12.33
N LEU A 71 11.04 -5.81 -12.93
CA LEU A 71 12.27 -5.35 -12.31
C LEU A 71 12.24 -3.83 -12.02
N ILE A 72 11.68 -3.03 -12.92
CA ILE A 72 11.55 -1.58 -12.72
C ILE A 72 10.59 -1.28 -11.58
N VAL A 73 9.42 -1.90 -11.55
CA VAL A 73 8.35 -1.57 -10.58
C VAL A 73 8.50 -2.25 -9.22
N LEU A 74 9.57 -3.02 -8.99
CA LEU A 74 9.91 -3.52 -7.66
C LEU A 74 10.16 -2.35 -6.70
N ASP A 75 9.34 -2.26 -5.65
CA ASP A 75 9.62 -1.38 -4.51
C ASP A 75 10.77 -1.95 -3.66
N GLU A 76 11.21 -1.18 -2.66
CA GLU A 76 12.30 -1.57 -1.77
C GLU A 76 12.04 -2.91 -1.03
N ARG A 77 10.82 -3.10 -0.50
CA ARG A 77 10.47 -4.28 0.30
C ARG A 77 10.53 -5.54 -0.56
N THR A 78 9.87 -5.50 -1.70
CA THR A 78 9.75 -6.64 -2.63
C THR A 78 11.07 -6.91 -3.34
N LEU A 79 11.86 -5.87 -3.64
CA LEU A 79 13.23 -6.03 -4.14
C LEU A 79 14.07 -6.85 -3.18
N TRP A 80 14.04 -6.52 -1.88
CA TRP A 80 14.82 -7.22 -0.86
C TRP A 80 14.47 -8.70 -0.76
N GLU A 81 13.19 -9.05 -0.80
CA GLU A 81 12.73 -10.45 -0.86
C GLU A 81 13.22 -11.22 -2.10
N CYS A 82 13.42 -10.48 -3.20
CA CYS A 82 13.88 -11.04 -4.46
C CYS A 82 15.41 -11.16 -4.59
N LEU A 83 16.19 -10.48 -3.73
CA LEU A 83 17.66 -10.47 -3.85
C LEU A 83 18.23 -11.89 -3.80
N GLY A 84 19.26 -12.13 -4.61
CA GLY A 84 20.00 -13.38 -4.64
C GLY A 84 20.56 -13.73 -6.01
N ALA A 85 21.30 -14.83 -6.08
CA ALA A 85 21.97 -15.28 -7.31
C ALA A 85 21.03 -15.51 -8.49
N HIS A 86 19.76 -15.80 -8.21
CA HIS A 86 18.74 -16.09 -9.22
C HIS A 86 17.70 -14.99 -9.38
N MET A 87 17.91 -13.81 -8.77
CA MET A 87 17.01 -12.66 -8.84
C MET A 87 16.67 -12.34 -10.30
N ILE A 88 17.69 -11.98 -11.08
CA ILE A 88 17.52 -11.60 -12.48
C ILE A 88 17.18 -12.83 -13.32
N ALA A 89 17.97 -13.90 -13.24
CA ALA A 89 17.82 -15.05 -14.15
C ALA A 89 16.45 -15.76 -14.08
N SER A 90 15.80 -15.79 -12.91
CA SER A 90 14.58 -16.58 -12.70
C SER A 90 13.46 -15.86 -11.95
N ARG A 91 13.73 -15.19 -10.82
CA ARG A 91 12.65 -14.69 -9.94
C ARG A 91 11.82 -13.61 -10.64
N VAL A 92 12.47 -12.59 -11.20
CA VAL A 92 11.77 -11.49 -11.90
C VAL A 92 11.25 -11.89 -13.30
N ARG A 93 11.55 -13.12 -13.78
CA ARG A 93 10.90 -13.69 -14.99
C ARG A 93 9.43 -14.04 -14.72
N GLY A 94 9.11 -14.43 -13.48
CA GLY A 94 7.78 -14.87 -13.05
C GLY A 94 6.96 -13.73 -12.46
N VAL A 95 5.70 -14.04 -12.13
CA VAL A 95 4.87 -13.16 -11.28
C VAL A 95 5.45 -13.19 -9.88
N ILE A 96 5.77 -12.02 -9.33
CA ILE A 96 6.34 -11.88 -7.99
C ILE A 96 5.21 -11.85 -6.97
N ASP A 97 4.34 -10.86 -7.12
CA ASP A 97 3.11 -10.70 -6.35
C ASP A 97 2.06 -9.96 -7.20
N PRO A 98 0.78 -9.99 -6.80
CA PRO A 98 -0.30 -9.38 -7.58
C PRO A 98 -0.15 -7.87 -7.77
N TRP A 99 0.41 -7.14 -6.82
CA TRP A 99 0.60 -5.69 -6.90
C TRP A 99 1.71 -5.32 -7.89
N ASN A 100 2.89 -5.93 -7.75
CA ASN A 100 4.00 -5.76 -8.69
C ASN A 100 3.56 -6.13 -10.12
N GLU A 101 2.75 -7.18 -10.28
CA GLU A 101 2.26 -7.61 -11.59
C GLU A 101 1.35 -6.57 -12.25
N GLN A 102 0.45 -5.95 -11.49
CA GLN A 102 -0.38 -4.85 -11.98
C GLN A 102 0.46 -3.67 -12.45
N LEU A 103 1.42 -3.23 -11.63
CA LEU A 103 2.33 -2.13 -11.99
C LEU A 103 3.15 -2.48 -13.24
N SER A 104 3.54 -3.76 -13.39
CA SER A 104 4.28 -4.25 -14.54
C SER A 104 3.46 -4.19 -15.82
N VAL A 105 2.20 -4.65 -15.78
CA VAL A 105 1.26 -4.53 -16.90
C VAL A 105 1.03 -3.06 -17.27
N ARG A 106 0.88 -2.17 -16.28
CA ARG A 106 0.73 -0.73 -16.51
C ARG A 106 1.95 -0.12 -17.21
N LEU A 107 3.16 -0.44 -16.76
CA LEU A 107 4.39 0.08 -17.35
C LEU A 107 4.63 -0.49 -18.76
N ALA A 108 4.41 -1.80 -18.94
CA ALA A 108 4.47 -2.47 -20.24
C ALA A 108 3.51 -1.84 -21.25
N TRP A 109 2.29 -1.50 -20.80
CA TRP A 109 1.32 -0.82 -21.64
C TRP A 109 1.79 0.56 -22.08
N ASN A 110 2.27 1.39 -21.15
CA ASN A 110 2.78 2.73 -21.46
C ASN A 110 3.90 2.66 -22.52
N PHE A 111 4.80 1.67 -22.39
CA PHE A 111 5.83 1.42 -23.38
C PHE A 111 5.22 1.11 -24.76
N VAL A 112 4.29 0.16 -24.85
CA VAL A 112 3.65 -0.22 -26.14
C VAL A 112 2.93 0.96 -26.78
N GLU A 113 2.23 1.78 -26.00
CA GLU A 113 1.55 3.00 -26.47
C GLU A 113 2.52 4.03 -27.06
N GLU A 114 3.62 4.30 -26.36
CA GLU A 114 4.64 5.24 -26.83
C GLU A 114 5.33 4.76 -28.11
N GLN A 115 5.64 3.46 -28.20
CA GLN A 115 6.24 2.89 -29.41
C GLN A 115 5.28 2.92 -30.62
N GLN A 116 3.97 2.79 -30.40
CA GLN A 116 3.00 2.91 -31.49
C GLN A 116 2.84 4.34 -31.99
N ARG A 117 2.85 5.33 -31.10
CA ARG A 117 2.77 6.76 -31.47
C ARG A 117 3.98 7.24 -32.28
N ALA A 118 5.13 6.58 -32.14
CA ALA A 118 6.33 6.89 -32.91
C ALA A 118 6.30 6.43 -34.39
N GLU A 119 5.14 5.96 -34.91
CA GLU A 119 4.89 5.59 -36.33
C GLU A 119 5.93 4.66 -36.96
N LEU A 120 6.43 3.67 -36.22
CA LEU A 120 7.44 2.74 -36.72
C LEU A 120 6.85 1.71 -37.73
N PRO A 121 7.63 1.26 -38.74
CA PRO A 121 7.18 0.31 -39.77
C PRO A 121 6.67 -1.05 -39.26
N ALA A 122 6.84 -1.37 -37.98
CA ALA A 122 6.50 -2.63 -37.34
C ALA A 122 5.10 -2.65 -36.68
N ALA A 123 4.12 -1.96 -37.27
CA ALA A 123 2.79 -1.79 -36.69
C ALA A 123 2.05 -3.12 -36.38
N SER A 124 2.32 -4.20 -37.11
CA SER A 124 1.71 -5.51 -36.86
C SER A 124 2.25 -6.18 -35.58
N SER A 125 3.55 -6.07 -35.31
CA SER A 125 4.18 -6.68 -34.13
C SER A 125 3.70 -6.02 -32.83
N TRP A 126 3.59 -4.70 -32.82
CA TRP A 126 3.11 -3.96 -31.64
C TRP A 126 1.63 -4.22 -31.35
N ARG A 127 0.80 -4.43 -32.39
CA ARG A 127 -0.60 -4.82 -32.23
C ARG A 127 -0.73 -6.23 -31.64
N ALA A 128 0.10 -7.17 -32.08
CA ALA A 128 0.13 -8.52 -31.52
C ALA A 128 0.56 -8.49 -30.04
N LEU A 129 1.61 -7.73 -29.72
CA LEU A 129 2.07 -7.56 -28.34
C LEU A 129 1.01 -6.90 -27.43
N ARG A 130 0.30 -5.89 -27.96
CA ARG A 130 -0.85 -5.28 -27.30
C ARG A 130 -1.91 -6.33 -26.99
N THR A 131 -2.34 -7.09 -27.99
CA THR A 131 -3.38 -8.12 -27.83
C THR A 131 -2.97 -9.16 -26.78
N ALA A 132 -1.72 -9.62 -26.82
CA ALA A 132 -1.19 -10.56 -25.83
C ALA A 132 -1.18 -9.96 -24.41
N LEU A 133 -0.84 -8.67 -24.26
CA LEU A 133 -0.86 -7.98 -22.97
C LEU A 133 -2.31 -7.81 -22.44
N GLU A 134 -3.28 -7.58 -23.31
CA GLU A 134 -4.71 -7.52 -22.94
C GLU A 134 -5.22 -8.89 -22.43
N GLU A 135 -4.94 -9.97 -23.15
CA GLU A 135 -5.28 -11.35 -22.74
C GLU A 135 -4.61 -11.72 -21.42
N TYR A 136 -3.35 -11.33 -21.27
CA TYR A 136 -2.59 -11.52 -20.05
C TYR A 136 -3.20 -10.79 -18.87
N ALA A 137 -3.64 -9.54 -19.07
CA ALA A 137 -4.28 -8.75 -18.03
C ALA A 137 -5.59 -9.38 -17.54
N VAL A 138 -6.43 -9.88 -18.45
CA VAL A 138 -7.67 -10.60 -18.10
C VAL A 138 -7.39 -11.82 -17.23
N THR A 139 -6.27 -12.52 -17.48
CA THR A 139 -5.93 -13.76 -16.78
C THR A 139 -5.28 -13.50 -15.41
N ASN A 140 -4.35 -12.53 -15.35
CA ASN A 140 -3.44 -12.39 -14.21
C ASN A 140 -3.78 -11.22 -13.29
N ILE A 141 -4.31 -10.10 -13.81
CA ILE A 141 -4.60 -8.92 -12.97
C ILE A 141 -6.08 -8.77 -12.64
N LYS A 142 -6.98 -9.19 -13.55
CA LYS A 142 -8.42 -9.03 -13.34
C LYS A 142 -8.92 -9.97 -12.23
N PRO A 143 -9.80 -9.50 -11.32
CA PRO A 143 -10.48 -10.35 -10.35
C PRO A 143 -11.21 -11.50 -11.04
N GLN A 144 -11.01 -12.73 -10.55
CA GLN A 144 -11.66 -13.92 -11.10
C GLN A 144 -12.99 -14.15 -10.40
N ARG A 145 -14.01 -14.62 -11.12
CA ARG A 145 -15.39 -14.79 -10.60
C ARG A 145 -15.58 -15.84 -9.50
N GLY A 146 -14.52 -16.46 -9.02
CA GLY A 146 -14.61 -17.64 -8.18
C GLY A 146 -14.79 -17.41 -6.67
N LEU A 147 -14.74 -16.18 -6.16
CA LEU A 147 -14.55 -15.95 -4.71
C LEU A 147 -15.58 -15.05 -4.02
N ALA A 148 -16.35 -14.25 -4.73
CA ALA A 148 -17.44 -13.52 -4.10
C ALA A 148 -18.70 -14.39 -4.14
N PRO A 149 -19.47 -14.50 -3.04
CA PRO A 149 -20.87 -14.87 -3.19
C PRO A 149 -21.42 -13.93 -4.25
N THR A 150 -22.00 -14.50 -5.29
CA THR A 150 -22.90 -13.72 -6.13
C THR A 150 -23.90 -13.19 -5.11
N ILE A 151 -23.82 -11.90 -4.75
CA ILE A 151 -24.94 -11.25 -4.10
C ILE A 151 -26.10 -11.69 -4.98
N PRO A 152 -27.06 -12.46 -4.45
CA PRO A 152 -28.24 -12.73 -5.22
C PRO A 152 -28.82 -11.34 -5.44
N CYS A 153 -28.51 -10.75 -6.60
CA CYS A 153 -29.55 -10.08 -7.36
C CYS A 153 -30.60 -11.17 -7.47
N SER A 154 -31.45 -11.25 -6.45
CA SER A 154 -32.68 -12.02 -6.45
C SER A 154 -33.23 -11.78 -7.84
N ALA A 155 -33.27 -12.86 -8.63
CA ALA A 155 -33.72 -12.82 -10.02
C ALA A 155 -34.91 -11.86 -10.04
N PRO A 156 -34.87 -10.76 -10.82
CA PRO A 156 -35.63 -9.55 -10.54
C PRO A 156 -37.03 -9.95 -10.14
N THR A 157 -37.27 -9.97 -8.83
CA THR A 157 -38.61 -10.14 -8.29
C THR A 157 -39.25 -8.88 -8.79
N ALA A 158 -40.04 -9.01 -9.87
CA ALA A 158 -40.46 -7.93 -10.73
C ALA A 158 -40.59 -6.66 -9.91
N PHE A 159 -39.53 -5.84 -9.91
CA PHE A 159 -39.46 -4.68 -9.04
C PHE A 159 -40.67 -3.88 -9.47
N THR A 160 -41.64 -3.73 -8.57
CA THR A 160 -42.77 -2.85 -8.87
C THR A 160 -42.16 -1.52 -9.31
N GLU A 161 -42.69 -0.91 -10.38
CA GLU A 161 -42.13 0.32 -10.96
C GLU A 161 -41.90 1.44 -9.92
N GLY A 162 -42.47 1.33 -8.72
CA GLY A 162 -42.19 2.19 -7.56
C GLY A 162 -40.85 2.00 -6.83
N GLU A 163 -40.25 0.80 -6.79
CA GLU A 163 -39.00 0.55 -6.03
C GLU A 163 -37.73 0.72 -6.89
N ARG A 164 -37.85 0.57 -8.22
CA ARG A 164 -36.83 1.07 -9.17
C ARG A 164 -36.61 2.58 -9.06
N ASN A 165 -37.54 3.31 -8.44
CA ASN A 165 -37.40 4.73 -8.15
C ASN A 165 -36.79 5.02 -6.77
N GLN A 166 -36.59 4.02 -5.89
CA GLN A 166 -35.95 4.18 -4.58
C GLN A 166 -34.49 3.68 -4.56
N CYS A 167 -34.17 2.61 -5.30
CA CYS A 167 -32.84 2.49 -5.90
C CYS A 167 -32.81 3.44 -7.11
N ALA A 168 -33.04 4.72 -6.86
CA ALA A 168 -32.77 5.73 -7.86
C ALA A 168 -31.31 5.51 -8.23
N ILE A 169 -31.09 4.96 -9.42
CA ILE A 169 -29.91 5.21 -10.20
C ILE A 169 -29.84 6.74 -10.21
N VAL A 170 -29.12 7.30 -9.24
CA VAL A 170 -28.57 8.63 -9.40
C VAL A 170 -27.71 8.40 -10.63
N ASN A 171 -28.23 8.75 -11.80
CA ASN A 171 -27.48 8.81 -13.03
C ASN A 171 -26.43 9.89 -12.76
N ASP A 172 -25.38 9.50 -12.05
CA ASP A 172 -24.29 10.35 -11.66
C ASP A 172 -23.61 10.68 -12.97
N ALA A 173 -23.77 11.93 -13.42
CA ALA A 173 -23.28 12.41 -14.71
C ALA A 173 -21.75 12.26 -14.91
N TRP A 174 -21.05 11.71 -13.93
CA TRP A 174 -19.62 11.40 -13.93
C TRP A 174 -19.30 10.04 -14.58
N SER A 175 -20.27 9.13 -14.73
CA SER A 175 -20.10 7.88 -15.49
C SER A 175 -21.42 7.20 -15.84
N ASP A 176 -21.49 6.59 -17.04
CA ASP A 176 -22.52 5.63 -17.43
C ASP A 176 -22.08 4.16 -17.23
N ARG A 177 -20.85 3.94 -16.73
CA ARG A 177 -20.18 2.62 -16.61
C ARG A 177 -20.13 2.08 -15.19
N VAL A 178 -20.41 2.90 -14.19
CA VAL A 178 -20.45 2.50 -12.79
C VAL A 178 -21.76 2.92 -12.14
N ALA A 179 -22.24 2.11 -11.21
CA ALA A 179 -23.26 2.48 -10.25
C ALA A 179 -22.72 2.31 -8.84
N PHE A 180 -23.17 3.19 -7.95
CA PHE A 180 -22.90 3.12 -6.52
C PHE A 180 -23.85 2.12 -5.86
N ILE A 181 -23.29 1.21 -5.08
CA ILE A 181 -24.03 0.36 -4.15
C ILE A 181 -23.94 1.05 -2.78
N PRO A 182 -25.06 1.56 -2.23
CA PRO A 182 -25.04 2.23 -0.95
C PRO A 182 -24.70 1.27 0.19
N MET A 183 -24.15 1.83 1.26
CA MET A 183 -24.08 1.15 2.56
C MET A 183 -25.48 0.75 3.00
N GLU A 184 -25.60 -0.42 3.63
CA GLU A 184 -26.85 -0.88 4.22
C GLU A 184 -27.30 0.08 5.32
N ALA A 185 -28.59 0.47 5.27
CA ALA A 185 -29.17 1.34 6.29
C ALA A 185 -29.13 0.64 7.66
N ASP A 186 -28.81 1.42 8.70
CA ASP A 186 -28.71 0.95 10.09
C ASP A 186 -27.62 -0.12 10.34
N ASN A 187 -26.69 -0.31 9.39
CA ASN A 187 -25.52 -1.18 9.54
C ASN A 187 -24.24 -0.36 9.39
N ASP A 188 -23.68 0.07 10.52
CA ASP A 188 -22.46 0.86 10.55
C ASP A 188 -21.18 0.09 10.19
N TYR A 189 -21.29 -1.21 9.97
CA TYR A 189 -20.22 -2.07 9.44
C TYR A 189 -20.36 -2.31 7.94
N SER A 190 -21.45 -1.84 7.32
CA SER A 190 -21.60 -1.95 5.89
C SER A 190 -20.69 -0.95 5.19
N GLU A 191 -19.99 -1.43 4.17
CA GLU A 191 -19.29 -0.59 3.22
C GLU A 191 -20.14 -0.44 1.95
N GLY A 192 -20.10 0.74 1.35
CA GLY A 192 -20.65 0.91 0.00
C GLY A 192 -19.63 0.39 -1.01
N SER A 193 -20.08 0.17 -2.24
CA SER A 193 -19.20 -0.32 -3.31
C SER A 193 -19.53 0.28 -4.67
N LEU A 194 -18.71 -0.02 -5.68
CA LEU A 194 -19.01 0.29 -7.08
C LEU A 194 -19.31 -0.99 -7.84
N CYS A 195 -20.33 -0.98 -8.69
CA CYS A 195 -20.60 -2.07 -9.62
C CYS A 195 -20.54 -1.62 -11.08
N CYS A 196 -20.19 -2.54 -11.97
CA CYS A 196 -20.11 -2.29 -13.40
C CYS A 196 -21.50 -2.31 -14.03
N THR A 197 -21.90 -1.22 -14.69
CA THR A 197 -23.23 -1.12 -15.34
C THR A 197 -23.19 -1.38 -16.84
N ALA A 198 -22.01 -1.29 -17.47
CA ALA A 198 -21.85 -1.51 -18.88
C ALA A 198 -20.44 -1.99 -19.23
N PRO A 199 -20.26 -2.70 -20.35
CA PRO A 199 -18.94 -3.08 -20.84
C PRO A 199 -18.04 -1.86 -21.00
N VAL A 200 -16.76 -2.05 -20.68
CA VAL A 200 -15.70 -1.04 -20.80
C VAL A 200 -14.56 -1.71 -21.57
N PRO A 201 -14.11 -1.14 -22.71
CA PRO A 201 -12.98 -1.70 -23.43
C PRO A 201 -11.72 -1.66 -22.55
N TYR A 202 -10.71 -2.43 -22.93
CA TYR A 202 -9.40 -2.37 -22.27
C TYR A 202 -8.90 -0.92 -22.20
N ARG A 203 -8.44 -0.47 -21.02
CA ARG A 203 -8.06 0.93 -20.74
C ARG A 203 -9.14 1.98 -20.97
N GLY A 204 -10.39 1.54 -21.11
CA GLY A 204 -11.52 2.44 -21.15
C GLY A 204 -11.66 3.19 -19.82
N THR A 205 -12.12 4.43 -19.93
CA THR A 205 -12.45 5.26 -18.78
C THR A 205 -13.66 4.69 -18.06
N LEU A 206 -13.49 4.47 -16.75
CA LEU A 206 -14.53 3.97 -15.86
C LEU A 206 -15.29 5.11 -15.18
N LEU A 207 -14.56 6.13 -14.71
CA LEU A 207 -15.12 7.25 -13.95
C LEU A 207 -14.29 8.51 -14.20
N GLN A 208 -14.95 9.66 -14.35
CA GLN A 208 -14.32 10.97 -14.39
C GLN A 208 -14.97 11.93 -13.40
N VAL A 209 -14.16 12.47 -12.49
CA VAL A 209 -14.61 13.42 -11.48
C VAL A 209 -13.97 14.78 -11.77
N PRO A 210 -14.75 15.87 -11.94
CA PRO A 210 -14.19 17.20 -12.12
C PRO A 210 -13.25 17.55 -10.98
N ARG A 211 -12.12 18.20 -11.29
CA ARG A 211 -11.14 18.60 -10.27
C ARG A 211 -11.75 19.46 -9.17
N SER A 212 -12.68 20.34 -9.51
CA SER A 212 -13.41 21.16 -8.54
C SER A 212 -14.30 20.37 -7.58
N ALA A 213 -14.63 19.11 -7.87
CA ALA A 213 -15.41 18.24 -6.99
C ALA A 213 -14.53 17.37 -6.08
N MET A 214 -13.22 17.29 -6.33
CA MET A 214 -12.28 16.64 -5.42
C MET A 214 -12.14 17.46 -4.13
N PHE A 215 -11.89 16.80 -3.01
CA PHE A 215 -11.62 17.45 -1.73
C PHE A 215 -10.13 17.33 -1.42
N PHE A 216 -9.40 18.40 -1.72
CA PHE A 216 -7.94 18.54 -1.54
C PHE A 216 -7.56 20.02 -1.37
N LEU A 217 -6.34 20.32 -0.93
CA LEU A 217 -5.94 21.66 -0.49
C LEU A 217 -6.36 22.80 -1.44
N GLU A 218 -6.08 22.72 -2.74
CA GLU A 218 -6.43 23.77 -3.71
C GLU A 218 -7.94 24.03 -3.75
N SER A 219 -8.74 22.96 -3.80
CA SER A 219 -10.21 23.09 -3.78
C SER A 219 -10.72 23.67 -2.46
N LEU A 220 -10.06 23.40 -1.33
CA LEU A 220 -10.42 23.99 -0.04
C LEU A 220 -10.18 25.50 -0.03
N LEU A 221 -9.04 25.93 -0.57
CA LEU A 221 -8.71 27.35 -0.71
C LEU A 221 -9.66 28.08 -1.67
N GLN A 222 -10.35 27.36 -2.56
CA GLN A 222 -11.32 27.96 -3.46
C GLN A 222 -12.73 27.95 -2.88
N TYR A 223 -13.22 26.82 -2.39
CA TYR A 223 -14.64 26.60 -2.10
C TYR A 223 -14.96 26.59 -0.60
N CYS A 224 -14.04 26.16 0.28
CA CYS A 224 -14.27 26.07 1.73
C CYS A 224 -14.08 27.44 2.41
N ALA A 225 -15.07 27.89 3.19
CA ALA A 225 -14.97 29.15 3.91
C ALA A 225 -13.87 29.12 4.98
N LEU A 226 -13.74 28.00 5.70
CA LEU A 226 -12.69 27.83 6.70
C LEU A 226 -11.30 27.78 6.05
N GLY A 227 -11.14 27.04 4.94
CA GLY A 227 -9.88 26.98 4.21
C GLY A 227 -9.40 28.36 3.75
N ARG A 228 -10.30 29.18 3.19
CA ARG A 228 -10.01 30.58 2.84
C ARG A 228 -9.67 31.45 4.04
N ALA A 229 -10.37 31.29 5.15
CA ALA A 229 -10.12 32.05 6.37
C ALA A 229 -8.74 31.75 6.95
N ILE A 230 -8.34 30.47 7.01
CA ILE A 230 -7.01 30.06 7.46
C ILE A 230 -5.92 30.63 6.54
N ALA A 231 -6.10 30.55 5.22
CA ALA A 231 -5.12 31.07 4.28
C ALA A 231 -4.95 32.60 4.31
N ALA A 232 -6.01 33.33 4.70
CA ALA A 232 -5.98 34.77 4.82
C ALA A 232 -5.40 35.28 6.16
N GLU A 233 -5.33 34.42 7.18
CA GLU A 233 -4.95 34.79 8.56
C GLU A 233 -3.49 34.38 8.86
N PRO A 234 -2.54 35.33 8.97
CA PRO A 234 -1.12 35.02 9.14
C PRO A 234 -0.80 34.21 10.40
N SER A 235 -1.58 34.37 11.47
CA SER A 235 -1.39 33.61 12.72
C SER A 235 -1.69 32.11 12.57
N LEU A 236 -2.38 31.71 11.51
CA LEU A 236 -2.74 30.32 11.22
C LEU A 236 -1.87 29.68 10.13
N ARG A 237 -0.78 30.33 9.72
CA ARG A 237 0.11 29.82 8.65
C ARG A 237 0.67 28.43 8.93
N GLY A 238 1.00 28.12 10.18
CA GLY A 238 1.50 26.78 10.54
C GLY A 238 0.47 25.68 10.28
N LEU A 239 -0.82 26.01 10.33
CA LEU A 239 -1.89 25.08 9.95
C LEU A 239 -1.93 24.88 8.44
N LEU A 240 -1.82 25.97 7.66
CA LEU A 240 -1.77 25.89 6.19
C LEU A 240 -0.59 25.04 5.67
N GLU A 241 0.54 25.07 6.38
CA GLU A 241 1.73 24.26 6.06
C GLU A 241 1.55 22.78 6.43
N ASN A 242 0.60 22.45 7.31
CA ASN A 242 0.20 21.09 7.63
C ASN A 242 -1.04 20.68 6.82
N GLU A 243 -0.81 20.11 5.64
CA GLU A 243 -1.87 19.71 4.70
C GLU A 243 -2.89 18.75 5.33
N GLU A 244 -2.44 17.77 6.11
CA GLU A 244 -3.33 16.79 6.76
C GLU A 244 -4.25 17.45 7.78
N ALA A 245 -3.71 18.31 8.66
CA ALA A 245 -4.51 19.05 9.63
C ALA A 245 -5.54 19.97 8.93
N MET A 246 -5.17 20.62 7.82
CA MET A 246 -6.08 21.43 7.02
C MET A 246 -7.23 20.62 6.44
N LEU A 247 -6.92 19.46 5.88
CA LEU A 247 -7.88 18.55 5.26
C LEU A 247 -8.88 18.03 6.30
N VAL A 248 -8.40 17.55 7.45
CA VAL A 248 -9.22 17.07 8.56
C VAL A 248 -10.15 18.16 9.09
N LEU A 249 -9.61 19.35 9.39
CA LEU A 249 -10.40 20.46 9.93
C LEU A 249 -11.48 20.95 8.96
N CYS A 250 -11.12 21.10 7.68
CA CYS A 250 -12.08 21.52 6.68
C CYS A 250 -13.16 20.48 6.45
N LEU A 251 -12.85 19.18 6.58
CA LEU A 251 -13.83 18.12 6.39
C LEU A 251 -14.86 18.12 7.53
N VAL A 252 -14.40 18.30 8.78
CA VAL A 252 -15.27 18.51 9.94
C VAL A 252 -16.15 19.75 9.73
N TYR A 253 -15.56 20.87 9.31
CA TYR A 253 -16.29 22.11 9.06
C TYR A 253 -17.39 21.95 8.01
N GLU A 254 -17.06 21.37 6.85
CA GLU A 254 -18.00 21.20 5.76
C GLU A 254 -19.15 20.25 6.14
N ARG A 255 -18.86 19.19 6.91
CA ARG A 255 -19.90 18.24 7.35
C ARG A 255 -20.79 18.79 8.46
N PHE A 256 -20.20 19.33 9.51
CA PHE A 256 -20.91 19.60 10.77
C PHE A 256 -21.26 21.08 10.98
N VAL A 257 -20.58 22.01 10.32
CA VAL A 257 -20.87 23.45 10.42
C VAL A 257 -21.64 23.95 9.20
N VAL A 258 -21.15 23.65 7.99
CA VAL A 258 -21.85 24.02 6.74
C VAL A 258 -23.09 23.15 6.54
N GLY A 259 -22.93 21.85 6.77
CA GLY A 259 -23.98 20.85 6.66
C GLY A 259 -24.09 20.25 5.25
N LEU A 260 -24.53 18.99 5.20
CA LEU A 260 -24.63 18.18 3.97
C LEU A 260 -25.38 18.89 2.83
N SER A 261 -26.47 19.61 3.12
CA SER A 261 -27.30 20.23 2.10
C SER A 261 -26.65 21.45 1.42
N ARG A 262 -25.71 22.11 2.10
CA ARG A 262 -25.08 23.37 1.67
C ARG A 262 -23.62 23.21 1.24
N SER A 263 -22.96 22.14 1.68
CA SER A 263 -21.55 21.91 1.34
C SER A 263 -21.35 21.78 -0.17
N HIS A 264 -20.27 22.38 -0.67
CA HIS A 264 -19.81 22.20 -2.05
C HIS A 264 -19.54 20.71 -2.35
N TRP A 265 -19.04 19.97 -1.36
CA TRP A 265 -18.74 18.54 -1.45
C TRP A 265 -19.87 17.66 -0.95
N ARG A 266 -21.13 18.12 -1.02
CA ARG A 266 -22.32 17.34 -0.64
C ARG A 266 -22.30 15.91 -1.17
N ARG A 267 -21.90 15.71 -2.43
CA ARG A 267 -21.84 14.37 -3.06
C ARG A 267 -20.83 13.44 -2.39
N LEU A 268 -19.68 13.96 -1.98
CA LEU A 268 -18.69 13.20 -1.20
C LEU A 268 -19.29 12.85 0.16
N LEU A 269 -19.74 13.87 0.89
CA LEU A 269 -20.16 13.73 2.28
C LEU A 269 -21.40 12.84 2.48
N LEU A 270 -22.28 12.77 1.47
CA LEU A 270 -23.45 11.89 1.48
C LEU A 270 -23.08 10.40 1.40
N HIS A 271 -21.94 10.06 0.79
CA HIS A 271 -21.50 8.68 0.63
C HIS A 271 -20.43 8.27 1.66
N CYS A 272 -19.87 9.23 2.40
CA CYS A 272 -19.01 8.90 3.53
C CYS A 272 -19.78 8.13 4.62
N PRO A 273 -19.20 7.07 5.19
CA PRO A 273 -19.73 6.40 6.37
C PRO A 273 -20.06 7.37 7.50
N ALA A 274 -21.09 7.05 8.28
CA ALA A 274 -21.45 7.84 9.45
C ALA A 274 -20.40 7.71 10.56
N ARG A 275 -19.81 6.51 10.71
CA ARG A 275 -18.73 6.16 11.65
C ARG A 275 -17.84 5.07 11.05
N TYR A 276 -16.73 4.76 11.73
CA TYR A 276 -15.76 3.73 11.33
C TYR A 276 -15.49 2.77 12.51
N PRO A 277 -16.49 1.98 12.93
CA PRO A 277 -16.40 1.19 14.17
C PRO A 277 -15.31 0.11 14.12
N THR A 278 -14.82 -0.26 12.94
CA THR A 278 -13.78 -1.26 12.74
C THR A 278 -12.36 -0.68 12.67
N ILE A 279 -12.20 0.65 12.67
CA ILE A 279 -10.88 1.27 12.67
C ILE A 279 -10.37 1.42 14.12
N PRO A 280 -9.22 0.83 14.49
CA PRO A 280 -8.72 0.77 15.87
C PRO A 280 -8.60 2.11 16.62
N THR A 281 -8.41 3.22 15.90
CA THR A 281 -8.35 4.56 16.53
C THR A 281 -9.67 4.92 17.25
N SER A 282 -10.79 4.33 16.83
CA SER A 282 -12.11 4.53 17.42
C SER A 282 -12.50 3.50 18.49
N TRP A 283 -11.67 2.47 18.72
CA TRP A 283 -11.99 1.35 19.61
C TRP A 283 -11.89 1.72 21.09
N GLU A 284 -12.67 1.00 21.89
CA GLU A 284 -12.53 0.99 23.34
C GLU A 284 -11.26 0.25 23.77
N LEU A 285 -10.83 0.44 25.03
CA LEU A 285 -9.59 -0.16 25.53
C LEU A 285 -9.64 -1.69 25.58
N ASP A 286 -10.81 -2.26 25.85
CA ASP A 286 -10.98 -3.72 25.89
C ASP A 286 -10.77 -4.35 24.50
N ASP A 287 -11.31 -3.73 23.45
CA ASP A 287 -11.08 -4.17 22.06
C ASP A 287 -9.61 -4.00 21.65
N LEU A 288 -8.94 -2.94 22.09
CA LEU A 288 -7.52 -2.73 21.81
C LEU A 288 -6.61 -3.74 22.52
N ALA A 289 -7.02 -4.28 23.67
CA ALA A 289 -6.28 -5.32 24.35
C ALA A 289 -6.13 -6.59 23.49
N GLU A 290 -7.02 -6.82 22.52
CA GLU A 290 -6.92 -7.93 21.57
C GLU A 290 -5.76 -7.79 20.57
N LEU A 291 -5.19 -6.59 20.47
CA LEU A 291 -3.98 -6.31 19.67
C LEU A 291 -2.69 -6.47 20.48
N ASP A 292 -2.77 -6.92 21.74
CA ASP A 292 -1.58 -7.12 22.57
C ASP A 292 -0.57 -8.10 21.91
N GLY A 293 0.71 -7.77 22.03
CA GLY A 293 1.80 -8.46 21.34
C GLY A 293 1.96 -8.14 19.85
N LEU A 294 1.16 -7.23 19.29
CA LEU A 294 1.33 -6.70 17.92
C LEU A 294 1.91 -5.28 17.94
N ASP A 295 2.88 -5.02 17.05
CA ASP A 295 3.50 -3.69 16.90
C ASP A 295 2.47 -2.58 16.58
N MET A 296 1.32 -2.92 15.98
CA MET A 296 0.26 -1.96 15.67
C MET A 296 -0.31 -1.27 16.92
N LEU A 297 -0.38 -1.95 18.07
CA LEU A 297 -1.03 -1.39 19.25
C LEU A 297 -0.36 -0.07 19.67
N ASP A 298 0.97 -0.03 19.68
CA ASP A 298 1.73 1.18 20.01
C ASP A 298 1.47 2.31 19.02
N ASP A 299 1.41 2.00 17.72
CA ASP A 299 1.11 2.99 16.67
C ASP A 299 -0.32 3.56 16.82
N VAL A 300 -1.30 2.73 17.15
CA VAL A 300 -2.69 3.15 17.38
C VAL A 300 -2.77 4.05 18.62
N LEU A 301 -2.10 3.68 19.72
CA LEU A 301 -2.08 4.48 20.95
C LEU A 301 -1.38 5.82 20.73
N ALA A 302 -0.24 5.83 20.03
CA ALA A 302 0.48 7.06 19.68
C ALA A 302 -0.40 7.99 18.83
N LYS A 303 -1.07 7.45 17.80
CA LYS A 303 -2.00 8.22 16.95
C LYS A 303 -3.17 8.79 17.76
N ARG A 304 -3.78 7.99 18.66
CA ARG A 304 -4.86 8.47 19.55
C ARG A 304 -4.38 9.61 20.45
N SER A 305 -3.18 9.52 21.01
CA SER A 305 -2.59 10.58 21.82
C SER A 305 -2.41 11.86 21.01
N GLN A 306 -1.78 11.77 19.84
CA GLN A 306 -1.56 12.93 18.95
C GLN A 306 -2.87 13.61 18.55
N LEU A 307 -3.88 12.83 18.19
CA LEU A 307 -5.19 13.38 17.81
C LEU A 307 -5.90 14.04 19.00
N ARG A 308 -5.69 13.53 20.22
CA ARG A 308 -6.29 14.10 21.44
C ARG A 308 -5.63 15.43 21.78
N ASP A 309 -4.29 15.47 21.72
CA ASP A 309 -3.52 16.71 21.92
C ASP A 309 -3.94 17.77 20.87
N PHE A 310 -4.15 17.35 19.62
CA PHE A 310 -4.65 18.23 18.57
C PHE A 310 -6.07 18.73 18.85
N ALA A 311 -6.99 17.86 19.29
CA ALA A 311 -8.35 18.25 19.67
C ALA A 311 -8.36 19.26 20.82
N GLU A 312 -7.51 19.06 21.84
CA GLU A 312 -7.34 20.00 22.96
C GLU A 312 -6.76 21.34 22.49
N GLN A 313 -5.76 21.31 21.60
CA GLN A 313 -5.19 22.52 21.00
C GLN A 313 -6.24 23.30 20.19
N ILE A 314 -7.10 22.60 19.44
CA ILE A 314 -8.20 23.21 18.70
C ILE A 314 -9.12 23.95 19.66
N GLN A 315 -9.59 23.27 20.70
CA GLN A 315 -10.56 23.83 21.65
C GLN A 315 -9.99 25.02 22.44
N THR A 316 -8.74 24.94 22.88
CA THR A 316 -8.13 25.95 23.76
C THR A 316 -7.61 27.18 23.01
N SER A 317 -6.99 26.98 21.84
CA SER A 317 -6.16 28.01 21.20
C SER A 317 -6.59 28.35 19.79
N LEU A 318 -6.99 27.36 18.98
CA LEU A 318 -7.28 27.61 17.56
C LEU A 318 -8.70 28.09 17.33
N LEU A 319 -9.71 27.57 18.02
CA LEU A 319 -11.11 27.93 17.82
C LEU A 319 -11.38 29.45 17.86
N PRO A 320 -10.85 30.22 18.84
CA PRO A 320 -11.01 31.67 18.84
C PRO A 320 -10.40 32.35 17.61
N LEU A 321 -9.24 31.86 17.14
CA LEU A 321 -8.56 32.37 15.94
C LEU A 321 -9.36 32.03 14.67
N LEU A 322 -9.83 30.79 14.54
CA LEU A 322 -10.68 30.35 13.42
C LEU A 322 -11.97 31.17 13.35
N HIS A 323 -12.64 31.38 14.48
CA HIS A 323 -13.84 32.21 14.56
C HIS A 323 -13.58 33.67 14.14
N CYS A 324 -12.47 34.26 14.61
CA CYS A 324 -12.06 35.60 14.24
C CYS A 324 -11.78 35.72 12.73
N ALA A 325 -11.03 34.75 12.17
CA ALA A 325 -10.69 34.72 10.76
C ALA A 325 -11.94 34.57 9.87
N LEU A 326 -12.86 33.66 10.23
CA LEU A 326 -14.15 33.47 9.54
C LEU A 326 -15.02 34.74 9.59
N SER A 327 -15.07 35.41 10.74
CA SER A 327 -15.82 36.66 10.91
C SER A 327 -15.26 37.78 10.03
N THR A 328 -13.94 37.86 9.93
CA THR A 328 -13.24 38.85 9.10
C THR A 328 -13.50 38.63 7.62
N LEU A 329 -13.44 37.38 7.16
CA LEU A 329 -13.65 37.01 5.75
C LEU A 329 -15.07 37.36 5.25
N ASN A 330 -16.08 37.19 6.11
CA ASN A 330 -17.49 37.45 5.78
C ASN A 330 -17.83 38.96 5.74
N GLY A 331 -17.00 39.81 6.38
CA GLY A 331 -17.22 41.25 6.45
C GLY A 331 -18.51 41.64 7.22
N PRO A 332 -18.75 42.95 7.42
CA PRO A 332 -19.84 43.42 8.27
C PRO A 332 -21.25 43.14 7.72
N ALA A 333 -21.39 42.95 6.40
CA ALA A 333 -22.68 42.72 5.75
C ALA A 333 -23.18 41.25 5.84
N THR A 334 -22.29 40.28 6.07
CA THR A 334 -22.64 38.85 6.19
C THR A 334 -22.23 38.23 7.53
N ALA A 335 -21.79 39.04 8.50
CA ALA A 335 -21.42 38.59 9.85
C ALA A 335 -22.51 37.79 10.58
N ALA A 336 -23.80 38.06 10.31
CA ALA A 336 -24.92 37.31 10.88
C ALA A 336 -25.04 35.87 10.34
N ALA A 337 -24.32 35.53 9.25
CA ALA A 337 -24.27 34.18 8.67
C ALA A 337 -22.99 33.41 9.04
N ALA A 338 -22.07 34.02 9.78
CA ALA A 338 -20.89 33.33 10.30
C ALA A 338 -21.30 32.36 11.42
N PRO A 339 -20.69 31.16 11.49
CA PRO A 339 -20.96 30.22 12.58
C PRO A 339 -20.50 30.82 13.91
N SER A 340 -21.30 30.66 14.95
CA SER A 340 -20.93 31.11 16.28
C SER A 340 -19.77 30.28 16.84
N LEU A 341 -19.05 30.81 17.82
CA LEU A 341 -18.02 30.05 18.53
C LEU A 341 -18.59 28.76 19.17
N ALA A 342 -19.85 28.80 19.61
CA ALA A 342 -20.54 27.62 20.15
C ALA A 342 -20.78 26.56 19.07
N ASP A 343 -21.18 26.97 17.85
CA ASP A 343 -21.36 26.04 16.73
C ASP A 343 -20.02 25.40 16.34
N LEU A 344 -18.94 26.18 16.31
CA LEU A 344 -17.60 25.65 16.03
C LEU A 344 -17.14 24.70 17.13
N SER A 345 -17.30 25.05 18.40
CA SER A 345 -16.91 24.18 19.53
C SER A 345 -17.67 22.85 19.53
N ALA A 346 -18.96 22.87 19.19
CA ALA A 346 -19.79 21.66 19.05
C ALA A 346 -19.39 20.80 17.83
N ALA A 347 -18.85 21.41 16.77
CA ALA A 347 -18.39 20.69 15.59
C ALA A 347 -17.01 20.08 15.76
N PHE A 348 -16.06 20.77 16.40
CA PHE A 348 -14.67 20.33 16.54
C PHE A 348 -14.43 19.49 17.80
N VAL A 349 -15.27 18.48 18.01
CA VAL A 349 -15.14 17.50 19.10
C VAL A 349 -14.33 16.28 18.69
N TRP A 350 -13.88 15.49 19.67
CA TRP A 350 -13.05 14.29 19.49
C TRP A 350 -13.65 13.34 18.45
N GLU A 351 -14.95 13.03 18.55
CA GLU A 351 -15.63 12.07 17.70
C GLU A 351 -15.62 12.49 16.23
N HIS A 352 -15.81 13.79 15.96
CA HIS A 352 -15.80 14.31 14.60
C HIS A 352 -14.39 14.38 14.01
N LEU A 353 -13.38 14.66 14.84
CA LEU A 353 -11.97 14.64 14.42
C LEU A 353 -11.51 13.21 14.10
N VAL A 354 -11.87 12.23 14.93
CA VAL A 354 -11.63 10.80 14.65
C VAL A 354 -12.33 10.41 13.36
N TRP A 355 -13.62 10.75 13.19
CA TRP A 355 -14.35 10.47 11.95
C TRP A 355 -13.65 11.07 10.70
N ALA A 356 -13.19 12.31 10.78
CA ALA A 356 -12.55 12.97 9.65
C ALA A 356 -11.17 12.35 9.35
N GLN A 357 -10.37 12.07 10.37
CA GLN A 357 -9.08 11.39 10.22
C GLN A 357 -9.27 10.00 9.61
N SER A 358 -10.18 9.19 10.16
CA SER A 358 -10.51 7.86 9.64
C SER A 358 -11.03 7.90 8.20
N THR A 359 -11.75 8.96 7.83
CA THR A 359 -12.15 9.18 6.43
C THR A 359 -10.93 9.38 5.54
N PHE A 360 -9.96 10.20 5.94
CA PHE A 360 -8.73 10.36 5.15
C PHE A 360 -7.89 9.11 5.10
N ASP A 361 -7.67 8.44 6.23
CA ASP A 361 -6.88 7.21 6.30
C ASP A 361 -7.42 6.12 5.36
N SER A 362 -8.75 5.96 5.32
CA SER A 362 -9.40 4.85 4.60
C SER A 362 -9.72 5.15 3.13
N ARG A 363 -9.83 6.44 2.75
CA ARG A 363 -10.43 6.83 1.45
C ARG A 363 -9.59 7.81 0.64
N ALA A 364 -8.54 8.38 1.22
CA ALA A 364 -7.73 9.36 0.50
C ALA A 364 -6.83 8.71 -0.56
N PHE A 365 -6.68 9.43 -1.65
CA PHE A 365 -5.73 9.12 -2.71
C PHE A 365 -4.52 10.02 -2.60
N SER A 366 -3.32 9.44 -2.73
CA SER A 366 -2.12 10.21 -3.09
C SER A 366 -2.08 10.38 -4.60
N LEU A 367 -2.32 11.59 -5.08
CA LEU A 367 -2.45 11.90 -6.51
C LEU A 367 -1.38 12.88 -6.95
N ASN A 368 -0.84 12.69 -8.14
CA ASN A 368 -0.04 13.72 -8.79
C ASN A 368 -0.99 14.72 -9.47
N VAL A 369 -1.02 15.95 -8.97
CA VAL A 369 -1.76 17.08 -9.54
C VAL A 369 -0.74 18.12 -9.99
N ASP A 370 -0.63 18.29 -11.31
CA ASP A 370 0.27 19.25 -11.96
C ASP A 370 1.74 19.20 -11.46
N GLY A 371 2.23 18.00 -11.16
CA GLY A 371 3.61 17.77 -10.72
C GLY A 371 3.80 17.64 -9.21
N ALA A 372 2.79 17.97 -8.39
CA ALA A 372 2.83 17.83 -6.95
C ALA A 372 2.04 16.59 -6.49
N VAL A 373 2.56 15.83 -5.54
CA VAL A 373 1.80 14.75 -4.88
C VAL A 373 0.96 15.38 -3.77
N VAL A 374 -0.36 15.24 -3.87
CA VAL A 374 -1.34 15.78 -2.93
C VAL A 374 -2.23 14.68 -2.37
N MET A 375 -2.75 14.89 -1.15
CA MET A 375 -3.76 14.02 -0.57
C MET A 375 -5.16 14.53 -0.94
N ALA A 376 -6.02 13.64 -1.47
CA ALA A 376 -7.34 14.02 -1.94
C ALA A 376 -8.40 12.96 -1.68
N LEU A 377 -9.59 13.37 -1.23
CA LEU A 377 -10.80 12.54 -1.34
C LEU A 377 -11.46 12.80 -2.69
N VAL A 378 -11.82 11.73 -3.39
CA VAL A 378 -12.41 11.82 -4.73
C VAL A 378 -13.78 11.14 -4.69
N PRO A 379 -14.89 11.91 -4.73
CA PRO A 379 -16.21 11.33 -4.54
C PRO A 379 -16.56 10.27 -5.59
N LEU A 380 -17.26 9.22 -5.14
CA LEU A 380 -17.56 7.98 -5.85
C LEU A 380 -16.33 7.10 -6.11
N ALA A 381 -15.20 7.70 -6.49
CA ALA A 381 -13.96 6.96 -6.70
C ALA A 381 -13.44 6.34 -5.40
N ASP A 382 -13.73 6.94 -4.25
CA ASP A 382 -13.38 6.46 -2.91
C ASP A 382 -14.26 5.28 -2.42
N MET A 383 -15.30 4.92 -3.17
CA MET A 383 -16.20 3.80 -2.83
C MET A 383 -15.77 2.46 -3.44
N ILE A 384 -14.64 2.40 -4.13
CA ILE A 384 -14.17 1.17 -4.75
C ILE A 384 -13.35 0.35 -3.75
N ASN A 385 -13.78 -0.89 -3.51
CA ASN A 385 -13.19 -1.73 -2.47
C ASN A 385 -11.87 -2.38 -2.89
N HIS A 386 -11.18 -2.92 -1.88
CA HIS A 386 -9.86 -3.52 -2.02
C HIS A 386 -9.88 -4.98 -2.48
N SER A 387 -8.99 -5.32 -3.42
CA SER A 387 -8.58 -6.69 -3.66
C SER A 387 -7.12 -6.75 -4.12
N ASN A 388 -6.46 -7.89 -3.90
CA ASN A 388 -5.12 -8.16 -4.45
C ASN A 388 -5.12 -8.17 -5.99
N ARG A 389 -6.28 -8.30 -6.63
CA ARG A 389 -6.47 -8.17 -8.08
C ARG A 389 -7.27 -6.90 -8.39
N THR A 390 -7.11 -6.33 -9.57
CA THR A 390 -7.71 -5.03 -9.89
C THR A 390 -8.52 -5.02 -11.18
N ASP A 391 -9.69 -4.39 -11.13
CA ASP A 391 -10.36 -3.89 -12.31
C ASP A 391 -9.81 -2.53 -12.71
N VAL A 392 -9.41 -1.68 -11.76
CA VAL A 392 -8.94 -0.31 -11.97
C VAL A 392 -7.42 -0.22 -11.86
N LEU A 393 -6.77 0.02 -12.99
CA LEU A 393 -5.31 0.00 -13.06
C LEU A 393 -4.68 1.39 -13.03
N VAL A 394 -5.40 2.40 -13.50
CA VAL A 394 -4.92 3.78 -13.54
C VAL A 394 -5.89 4.70 -12.83
N ARG A 395 -5.30 5.50 -11.95
CA ARG A 395 -5.88 6.66 -11.27
C ARG A 395 -4.96 7.83 -11.51
N LYS A 396 -5.47 8.92 -12.08
CA LYS A 396 -4.67 10.12 -12.40
C LYS A 396 -5.56 11.35 -12.42
N VAL A 397 -4.94 12.51 -12.27
CA VAL A 397 -5.58 13.80 -12.53
C VAL A 397 -4.99 14.32 -13.83
N GLU A 398 -5.86 14.64 -14.80
CA GLU A 398 -5.41 15.22 -16.06
C GLU A 398 -4.80 16.62 -15.81
N PRO A 399 -3.70 16.98 -16.48
CA PRO A 399 -3.02 18.26 -16.24
C PRO A 399 -3.88 19.50 -16.52
N GLY A 400 -3.49 20.64 -15.95
CA GLY A 400 -4.01 21.96 -16.35
C GLY A 400 -5.48 22.18 -16.00
N GLY A 401 -5.91 21.72 -14.83
CA GLY A 401 -7.32 21.79 -14.39
C GLY A 401 -8.19 20.62 -14.86
N GLY A 402 -7.61 19.63 -15.54
CA GLY A 402 -8.32 18.45 -16.01
C GLY A 402 -8.88 17.57 -14.88
N PRO A 403 -9.86 16.70 -15.19
CA PRO A 403 -10.54 15.88 -14.20
C PRO A 403 -9.65 14.76 -13.64
N PHE A 404 -10.03 14.26 -12.47
CA PHE A 404 -9.61 12.93 -12.04
C PHE A 404 -10.22 11.87 -12.95
N THR A 405 -9.46 10.84 -13.30
CA THR A 405 -9.87 9.73 -14.17
C THR A 405 -9.45 8.38 -13.57
N MET A 406 -10.39 7.43 -13.57
CA MET A 406 -10.13 5.99 -13.36
C MET A 406 -10.24 5.24 -14.68
N GLU A 407 -9.26 4.39 -14.99
CA GLU A 407 -9.25 3.54 -16.20
C GLU A 407 -9.07 2.07 -15.83
N VAL A 408 -9.75 1.20 -16.57
CA VAL A 408 -9.71 -0.25 -16.32
C VAL A 408 -8.41 -0.88 -16.80
N GLY A 409 -7.90 -1.85 -16.04
CA GLY A 409 -6.69 -2.61 -16.40
C GLY A 409 -6.92 -3.70 -17.43
N ALA A 410 -8.11 -4.30 -17.43
CA ALA A 410 -8.54 -5.31 -18.37
C ALA A 410 -9.95 -4.96 -18.86
N ALA A 411 -10.34 -5.46 -20.04
CA ALA A 411 -11.68 -5.18 -20.55
C ALA A 411 -12.77 -5.72 -19.60
N LEU A 412 -13.78 -4.90 -19.33
CA LEU A 412 -15.01 -5.29 -18.68
C LEU A 412 -16.03 -5.67 -19.77
N THR A 413 -16.53 -6.89 -19.70
CA THR A 413 -17.41 -7.48 -20.74
C THR A 413 -18.87 -7.43 -20.30
N ALA A 414 -19.78 -7.84 -21.19
CA ALA A 414 -21.20 -7.96 -20.85
C ALA A 414 -21.46 -8.89 -19.64
N ALA A 415 -20.54 -9.82 -19.40
CA ALA A 415 -20.65 -10.69 -18.27
C ALA A 415 -20.44 -9.92 -16.94
N ASP A 416 -19.75 -8.77 -16.94
CA ASP A 416 -19.23 -8.09 -15.74
C ASP A 416 -20.10 -6.95 -15.18
N VAL A 417 -20.99 -6.27 -15.89
CA VAL A 417 -22.38 -6.74 -15.99
C VAL A 417 -23.06 -6.92 -14.62
N GLY A 418 -23.01 -5.94 -13.70
CA GLY A 418 -23.60 -6.02 -12.36
C GLY A 418 -22.67 -6.55 -11.27
N ARG A 419 -21.42 -6.86 -11.61
CA ARG A 419 -20.38 -7.28 -10.66
C ARG A 419 -19.79 -6.06 -9.96
N GLU A 420 -19.47 -6.22 -8.68
CA GLU A 420 -18.63 -5.29 -7.94
C GLU A 420 -17.25 -5.14 -8.59
N LEU A 421 -16.77 -3.90 -8.62
CA LEU A 421 -15.48 -3.50 -9.14
C LEU A 421 -14.50 -3.33 -7.99
N TRP A 422 -13.28 -3.81 -8.22
CA TRP A 422 -12.23 -3.82 -7.21
C TRP A 422 -11.01 -3.03 -7.66
N MET A 423 -10.28 -2.46 -6.70
CA MET A 423 -8.92 -1.99 -6.92
C MET A 423 -7.95 -2.56 -5.89
N SER A 424 -6.67 -2.59 -6.23
CA SER A 424 -5.65 -2.80 -5.21
C SER A 424 -5.25 -1.46 -4.60
N TYR A 425 -5.25 -1.39 -3.27
CA TYR A 425 -4.82 -0.21 -2.50
C TYR A 425 -3.30 -0.15 -2.37
N GLY A 426 -2.62 -1.27 -2.66
CA GLY A 426 -1.20 -1.46 -2.46
C GLY A 426 -0.90 -2.86 -1.90
N PRO A 427 0.38 -3.19 -1.72
CA PRO A 427 0.82 -4.45 -1.13
C PRO A 427 0.75 -4.36 0.40
N LEU A 428 -0.47 -4.13 0.93
CA LEU A 428 -0.72 -3.88 2.34
C LEU A 428 -0.90 -5.18 3.12
N GLN A 429 -0.30 -5.24 4.30
CA GLN A 429 -0.52 -6.30 5.27
C GLN A 429 -1.87 -6.15 5.94
N ASN A 430 -2.40 -7.22 6.52
CA ASN A 430 -3.67 -7.20 7.25
C ASN A 430 -3.66 -6.22 8.42
N TRP A 431 -2.51 -5.99 9.05
CA TRP A 431 -2.40 -4.97 10.08
C TRP A 431 -2.53 -3.56 9.46
N GLU A 432 -1.86 -3.26 8.34
CA GLU A 432 -2.01 -1.97 7.64
C GLU A 432 -3.47 -1.76 7.18
N LEU A 433 -4.12 -2.82 6.70
CA LEU A 433 -5.53 -2.81 6.29
C LEU A 433 -6.47 -2.55 7.47
N LEU A 434 -6.26 -3.23 8.60
CA LEU A 434 -7.09 -3.04 9.79
C LEU A 434 -6.93 -1.63 10.37
N GLN A 435 -5.69 -1.17 10.52
CA GLN A 435 -5.38 0.13 11.13
C GLN A 435 -5.95 1.30 10.33
N HIS A 436 -5.86 1.25 9.00
CA HIS A 436 -6.20 2.38 8.15
C HIS A 436 -7.56 2.26 7.47
N TYR A 437 -8.05 1.05 7.22
CA TYR A 437 -9.27 0.79 6.47
C TYR A 437 -10.33 0.02 7.25
N GLY A 438 -9.97 -0.58 8.40
CA GLY A 438 -10.94 -1.26 9.27
C GLY A 438 -11.38 -2.63 8.76
N PHE A 439 -10.55 -3.34 7.98
CA PHE A 439 -10.82 -4.71 7.57
C PHE A 439 -9.52 -5.53 7.45
N VAL A 440 -9.67 -6.85 7.38
CA VAL A 440 -8.59 -7.78 7.02
C VAL A 440 -9.05 -8.66 5.85
N LEU A 441 -8.12 -9.07 4.99
CA LEU A 441 -8.39 -10.03 3.90
C LEU A 441 -8.43 -11.48 4.40
N GLY A 442 -8.15 -11.70 5.69
CA GLY A 442 -8.03 -13.02 6.29
C GLY A 442 -6.64 -13.64 6.09
N PRO A 443 -6.47 -14.92 6.44
CA PRO A 443 -5.16 -15.56 6.56
C PRO A 443 -4.43 -15.80 5.24
N ASP A 444 -5.09 -15.55 4.09
CA ASP A 444 -4.56 -15.76 2.75
C ASP A 444 -4.07 -14.47 2.09
N ASN A 445 -3.90 -13.38 2.86
CA ASN A 445 -3.28 -12.17 2.34
C ASN A 445 -1.81 -12.44 1.96
N VAL A 446 -1.52 -12.46 0.67
CA VAL A 446 -0.18 -12.73 0.13
C VAL A 446 0.86 -11.67 0.49
N HIS A 447 0.40 -10.51 0.97
CA HIS A 447 1.27 -9.42 1.39
C HIS A 447 1.59 -9.44 2.89
N ASP A 448 0.95 -10.32 3.68
CA ASP A 448 1.26 -10.47 5.09
C ASP A 448 2.70 -10.92 5.31
N LYS A 449 3.33 -10.34 6.34
CA LYS A 449 4.71 -10.60 6.72
C LYS A 449 4.76 -10.74 8.23
N LEU A 450 5.49 -11.74 8.70
CA LEU A 450 5.79 -11.90 10.13
C LEU A 450 7.06 -11.10 10.44
N PRO A 451 7.03 -10.12 11.36
CA PRO A 451 8.23 -9.40 11.79
C PRO A 451 9.32 -10.36 12.27
N PHE A 452 10.56 -10.10 11.86
CA PHE A 452 11.73 -10.85 12.28
C PHE A 452 12.66 -9.91 13.07
N PRO A 453 12.54 -9.84 14.41
CA PRO A 453 13.33 -8.94 15.21
C PRO A 453 14.80 -9.37 15.17
N LEU A 454 15.62 -8.57 14.48
CA LEU A 454 17.06 -8.77 14.36
C LEU A 454 17.77 -7.49 14.78
N ALA A 455 18.36 -7.51 15.97
CA ALA A 455 19.25 -6.45 16.41
C ALA A 455 20.57 -6.57 15.65
N LEU A 456 20.73 -5.76 14.61
CA LEU A 456 22.03 -5.54 14.01
C LEU A 456 22.83 -4.70 15.01
N ALA A 457 24.10 -5.03 15.22
CA ALA A 457 25.01 -4.17 15.98
C ALA A 457 25.14 -2.84 15.23
N ALA A 458 24.22 -1.93 15.49
CA ALA A 458 24.15 -0.64 14.84
C ALA A 458 25.39 0.15 15.25
N GLU A 459 26.09 0.66 14.24
CA GLU A 459 27.00 1.78 14.22
C GLU A 459 27.15 2.51 15.57
N ALA A 460 28.05 2.01 16.43
CA ALA A 460 28.46 2.65 17.69
C ALA A 460 29.19 4.01 17.47
N GLY A 461 28.92 4.70 16.37
CA GLY A 461 29.58 5.91 15.91
C GLY A 461 28.65 7.03 15.45
N SER A 462 27.32 6.89 15.53
CA SER A 462 26.42 8.06 15.42
C SER A 462 26.13 8.61 16.83
N PRO A 463 26.70 9.76 17.22
CA PRO A 463 26.44 10.34 18.52
C PRO A 463 25.06 10.98 18.51
N GLN A 464 24.06 10.29 19.07
CA GLN A 464 22.83 10.91 19.53
C GLN A 464 22.55 10.47 20.96
N GLY A 465 22.62 11.45 21.87
CA GLY A 465 22.13 11.34 23.25
C GLY A 465 23.19 10.92 24.26
N GLU A 466 23.85 11.90 24.89
CA GLU A 466 24.50 11.73 26.18
C GLU A 466 23.47 11.20 27.19
N SER A 467 23.65 9.95 27.62
CA SER A 467 23.11 9.46 28.88
C SER A 467 24.26 8.84 29.64
N ASP A 468 24.86 9.65 30.52
CA ASP A 468 25.79 9.21 31.55
C ASP A 468 25.07 8.22 32.49
N ASP A 469 25.33 6.92 32.34
CA ASP A 469 25.43 6.09 33.53
C ASP A 469 26.50 5.00 33.37
N ALA A 470 27.53 5.13 34.18
CA ALA A 470 28.69 4.29 34.20
C ALA A 470 28.47 3.19 35.23
N THR A 471 28.45 1.92 34.82
CA THR A 471 29.00 0.80 35.61
C THR A 471 28.98 -0.52 34.85
N ALA A 472 30.11 -0.90 34.25
CA ALA A 472 30.48 -2.30 34.09
C ALA A 472 32.00 -2.46 33.99
N THR A 473 32.62 -2.80 35.11
CA THR A 473 33.99 -3.30 35.19
C THR A 473 33.93 -4.82 35.21
N LEU A 474 34.67 -5.51 34.33
CA LEU A 474 35.65 -6.56 34.69
C LEU A 474 36.27 -7.29 33.46
N ALA A 475 37.58 -7.05 33.32
CA ALA A 475 38.67 -7.94 32.91
C ALA A 475 38.83 -8.49 31.46
N PRO A 476 40.00 -8.25 30.81
CA PRO A 476 40.43 -8.93 29.61
C PRO A 476 41.34 -10.13 29.93
N LEU A 477 41.11 -11.25 29.25
CA LEU A 477 42.15 -12.25 28.99
C LEU A 477 42.46 -12.30 27.50
N SER A 478 43.75 -12.27 27.26
CA SER A 478 44.49 -12.17 26.01
C SER A 478 44.47 -13.47 25.20
N CYS A 479 44.13 -13.35 23.92
CA CYS A 479 44.73 -14.09 22.81
C CYS A 479 44.62 -13.18 21.57
N GLU A 480 45.67 -13.14 20.78
CA GLU A 480 45.93 -12.30 19.59
C GLU A 480 44.66 -11.86 18.85
N ARG A 481 44.21 -10.61 19.11
CA ARG A 481 42.98 -10.05 18.55
C ARG A 481 43.29 -9.30 17.26
N ALA A 482 42.85 -9.82 16.12
CA ALA A 482 42.18 -8.96 15.17
C ALA A 482 41.13 -8.19 15.99
N THR A 483 41.28 -6.87 16.12
CA THR A 483 40.38 -6.07 16.96
C THR A 483 38.95 -6.33 16.50
N SER A 484 37.99 -6.53 17.41
CA SER A 484 36.58 -6.80 17.07
C SER A 484 36.04 -5.93 15.94
N GLY A 485 36.52 -4.68 15.86
CA GLY A 485 36.19 -3.74 14.79
C GLY A 485 36.58 -4.15 13.36
N ASP A 486 37.56 -5.03 13.14
CA ASP A 486 37.94 -5.47 11.78
C ASP A 486 36.83 -6.36 11.17
N TRP A 487 36.27 -7.27 11.97
CA TRP A 487 35.17 -8.14 11.53
C TRP A 487 33.86 -7.38 11.34
N ASP A 488 33.59 -6.39 12.19
CA ASP A 488 32.39 -5.57 12.09
C ASP A 488 32.41 -4.70 10.82
N VAL A 489 33.57 -4.15 10.45
CA VAL A 489 33.77 -3.45 9.18
C VAL A 489 33.51 -4.38 8.00
N ARG A 490 34.09 -5.59 7.98
CA ARG A 490 33.86 -6.57 6.90
C ARG A 490 32.39 -6.97 6.77
N ARG A 491 31.68 -7.15 7.89
CA ARG A 491 30.22 -7.41 7.89
C ARG A 491 29.46 -6.26 7.25
N GLN A 492 29.75 -5.03 7.66
CA GLN A 492 29.10 -3.83 7.11
C GLN A 492 29.36 -3.68 5.61
N GLU A 493 30.60 -3.91 5.16
CA GLU A 493 30.96 -3.88 3.76
C GLU A 493 30.19 -4.92 2.94
N LEU A 494 30.07 -6.16 3.43
CA LEU A 494 29.27 -7.21 2.79
C LEU A 494 27.78 -6.83 2.76
N MET A 495 27.22 -6.37 3.88
CA MET A 495 25.82 -5.94 3.96
C MET A 495 25.51 -4.82 2.95
N HIS A 496 26.41 -3.84 2.82
CA HIS A 496 26.28 -2.74 1.86
C HIS A 496 26.48 -3.21 0.41
N ARG A 497 27.48 -4.07 0.17
CA ARG A 497 27.78 -4.63 -1.16
C ARG A 497 26.63 -5.47 -1.72
N TYR A 498 25.88 -6.15 -0.88
CA TYR A 498 24.77 -7.00 -1.29
C TYR A 498 23.38 -6.40 -1.04
N ALA A 499 23.31 -5.20 -0.44
CA ALA A 499 22.08 -4.52 -0.06
C ALA A 499 21.20 -5.36 0.88
N LEU A 500 21.84 -6.02 1.86
CA LEU A 500 21.17 -6.96 2.77
C LEU A 500 20.48 -6.27 3.95
N CYS A 501 20.87 -5.03 4.27
CA CYS A 501 20.30 -4.30 5.38
C CYS A 501 19.16 -3.41 4.89
N ILE A 502 17.96 -3.64 5.44
CA ILE A 502 16.92 -2.61 5.54
C ILE A 502 16.87 -2.22 7.02
N PRO A 503 17.26 -0.98 7.38
CA PRO A 503 17.30 -0.56 8.78
C PRO A 503 15.97 -0.83 9.49
N GLY A 504 16.04 -1.57 10.60
CA GLY A 504 14.90 -1.88 11.46
C GLY A 504 13.82 -2.79 10.86
N ARG A 505 14.05 -3.43 9.70
CA ARG A 505 13.01 -4.20 9.01
C ARG A 505 13.56 -5.50 8.43
N CYS A 506 13.30 -6.61 9.10
CA CYS A 506 13.43 -7.96 8.58
C CYS A 506 12.11 -8.69 8.81
N TRP A 507 11.78 -9.65 7.95
CA TRP A 507 10.51 -10.36 8.05
C TRP A 507 10.55 -11.72 7.36
N ILE A 508 9.55 -12.55 7.68
CA ILE A 508 9.22 -13.78 6.97
C ILE A 508 7.98 -13.52 6.10
N PRO A 509 8.05 -13.69 4.76
CA PRO A 509 6.92 -13.55 3.85
C PRO A 509 5.77 -14.52 4.14
N HIS A 510 4.63 -14.28 3.49
CA HIS A 510 3.41 -15.07 3.69
C HIS A 510 3.64 -16.58 3.50
N ASP A 511 4.54 -17.02 2.61
CA ASP A 511 4.79 -18.45 2.36
C ASP A 511 5.53 -19.16 3.51
N GLY A 512 6.01 -18.40 4.51
CA GLY A 512 6.79 -18.90 5.64
C GLY A 512 8.23 -19.21 5.30
N VAL A 513 8.71 -18.93 4.08
CA VAL A 513 10.09 -19.23 3.68
C VAL A 513 10.95 -18.00 3.90
N PRO A 514 12.02 -18.07 4.72
CA PRO A 514 12.93 -16.93 4.89
C PRO A 514 13.48 -16.45 3.53
N PRO A 515 13.41 -15.14 3.23
CA PRO A 515 13.86 -14.63 1.95
C PRO A 515 15.39 -14.79 1.85
N PRO A 516 15.96 -14.95 0.64
CA PRO A 516 17.40 -15.18 0.51
C PRO A 516 18.24 -14.03 1.05
N ALA A 517 17.72 -12.80 1.04
CA ALA A 517 18.37 -11.65 1.66
C ALA A 517 18.48 -11.81 3.19
N LEU A 518 17.44 -12.32 3.85
CA LEU A 518 17.50 -12.62 5.29
C LEU A 518 18.53 -13.71 5.56
N LEU A 519 18.51 -14.81 4.80
CA LEU A 519 19.48 -15.90 4.97
C LEU A 519 20.91 -15.41 4.73
N ALA A 520 21.13 -14.61 3.69
CA ALA A 520 22.43 -13.99 3.41
C ALA A 520 22.88 -13.04 4.53
N LEU A 521 21.95 -12.25 5.08
CA LEU A 521 22.22 -11.37 6.21
C LEU A 521 22.65 -12.19 7.44
N LEU A 522 21.91 -13.24 7.79
CA LEU A 522 22.23 -14.10 8.92
C LEU A 522 23.55 -14.84 8.73
N ARG A 523 23.87 -15.28 7.50
CA ARG A 523 25.20 -15.84 7.18
C ARG A 523 26.31 -14.83 7.43
N VAL A 524 26.16 -13.58 7.01
CA VAL A 524 27.15 -12.52 7.28
C VAL A 524 27.32 -12.29 8.78
N GLN A 525 26.22 -12.30 9.55
CA GLN A 525 26.26 -12.10 11.00
C GLN A 525 26.94 -13.27 11.73
N LEU A 526 26.63 -14.51 11.32
CA LEU A 526 27.08 -15.75 11.98
C LEU A 526 28.37 -16.35 11.37
N ALA A 527 28.93 -15.71 10.34
CA ALA A 527 30.12 -16.20 9.63
C ALA A 527 31.33 -16.35 10.56
N GLN A 528 32.07 -17.44 10.34
CA GLN A 528 33.39 -17.67 10.91
C GLN A 528 34.43 -16.83 10.17
N ALA A 529 35.54 -16.49 10.85
CA ALA A 529 36.60 -15.65 10.30
C ALA A 529 37.09 -16.07 8.90
N HIS A 530 37.21 -17.37 8.65
CA HIS A 530 37.67 -17.92 7.36
C HIS A 530 36.61 -17.92 6.26
N GLU A 531 35.33 -17.71 6.59
CA GLU A 531 34.23 -17.69 5.62
C GLU A 531 34.07 -16.32 4.95
N PHE A 532 34.62 -15.25 5.55
CA PHE A 532 34.59 -13.92 4.94
C PHE A 532 35.35 -13.86 3.63
N ASP A 533 36.53 -14.49 3.54
CA ASP A 533 37.31 -14.56 2.32
C ASP A 533 36.53 -15.27 1.19
N ILE A 534 35.72 -16.27 1.57
CA ILE A 534 34.84 -16.99 0.63
C ILE A 534 33.74 -16.05 0.11
N MET A 535 33.08 -15.30 0.99
CA MET A 535 32.01 -14.37 0.60
C MET A 535 32.52 -13.20 -0.23
N GLU A 536 33.70 -12.68 0.08
CA GLU A 536 34.31 -11.54 -0.61
C GLU A 536 34.84 -11.92 -2.00
N GLY A 537 35.41 -13.12 -2.10
CA GLY A 537 35.98 -13.67 -3.33
C GLY A 537 34.93 -14.17 -4.34
N ARG A 538 33.68 -14.40 -3.91
CA ARG A 538 32.58 -14.83 -4.78
C ARG A 538 31.69 -13.66 -5.17
N ARG A 539 31.07 -13.74 -6.36
CA ARG A 539 30.15 -12.71 -6.88
C ARG A 539 28.84 -12.64 -6.08
N TYR A 540 28.31 -13.79 -5.65
CA TYR A 540 27.09 -13.91 -4.87
C TYR A 540 27.33 -14.35 -3.42
N GLY A 541 28.55 -14.12 -2.91
CA GLY A 541 29.08 -14.65 -1.64
C GLY A 541 28.06 -15.15 -0.61
N PRO A 542 27.37 -14.26 0.11
CA PRO A 542 26.49 -14.64 1.22
C PRO A 542 25.18 -15.32 0.79
N PHE A 543 24.82 -15.31 -0.50
CA PHE A 543 23.65 -16.04 -0.99
C PHE A 543 23.91 -17.53 -1.17
N GLU A 544 25.17 -17.94 -1.22
CA GLU A 544 25.57 -19.35 -1.26
C GLU A 544 25.73 -19.90 0.17
N ALA A 545 25.49 -21.20 0.33
CA ALA A 545 25.73 -21.87 1.60
C ALA A 545 27.22 -21.82 1.96
N LEU A 546 27.50 -21.54 3.24
CA LEU A 546 28.86 -21.51 3.79
C LEU A 546 29.23 -22.88 4.38
N SER A 547 29.79 -22.94 5.58
CA SER A 547 30.02 -24.21 6.28
C SER A 547 28.72 -24.81 6.84
N PRO A 548 28.66 -26.14 7.02
CA PRO A 548 27.52 -26.78 7.70
C PRO A 548 27.25 -26.22 9.11
N LEU A 549 28.30 -25.75 9.79
CA LEU A 549 28.18 -25.11 11.11
C LEU A 549 27.40 -23.80 11.00
N THR A 550 27.77 -22.92 10.06
CA THR A 550 27.10 -21.64 9.85
C THR A 550 25.67 -21.82 9.36
N GLU A 551 25.41 -22.74 8.43
CA GLU A 551 24.03 -23.01 7.97
C GLU A 551 23.14 -23.55 9.10
N SER A 552 23.65 -24.47 9.92
CA SER A 552 22.92 -24.98 11.10
C SER A 552 22.63 -23.86 12.12
N ALA A 553 23.59 -22.95 12.33
CA ALA A 553 23.40 -21.79 13.20
C ALA A 553 22.36 -20.81 12.63
N VAL A 554 22.36 -20.55 11.32
CA VAL A 554 21.35 -19.72 10.63
C VAL A 554 19.95 -20.30 10.81
N VAL A 555 19.75 -21.59 10.51
CA VAL A 555 18.44 -22.25 10.65
C VAL A 555 17.99 -22.26 12.11
N SER A 556 18.91 -22.52 13.04
CA SER A 556 18.62 -22.51 14.49
C SER A 556 18.20 -21.12 14.97
N LEU A 557 18.86 -20.06 14.51
CA LEU A 557 18.50 -18.69 14.83
C LEU A 557 17.13 -18.30 14.26
N VAL A 558 16.85 -18.64 13.00
CA VAL A 558 15.52 -18.42 12.41
C VAL A 558 14.45 -19.11 13.24
N LYS A 559 14.67 -20.40 13.58
CA LYS A 559 13.76 -21.18 14.39
C LYS A 559 13.52 -20.54 15.75
N SER A 560 14.58 -20.20 16.50
CA SER A 560 14.43 -19.61 17.83
C SER A 560 13.73 -18.26 17.78
N THR A 561 14.07 -17.39 16.82
CA THR A 561 13.45 -16.07 16.70
C THR A 561 11.96 -16.20 16.38
N VAL A 562 11.59 -17.07 15.43
CA VAL A 562 10.18 -17.28 15.07
C VAL A 562 9.40 -17.94 16.21
N GLN A 563 10.01 -18.84 16.98
CA GLN A 563 9.39 -19.39 18.18
C GLN A 563 9.12 -18.31 19.22
N CYS A 564 10.09 -17.43 19.50
CA CYS A 564 9.89 -16.31 20.42
C CYS A 564 8.75 -15.38 19.97
N VAL A 565 8.66 -15.07 18.68
CA VAL A 565 7.55 -14.26 18.13
C VAL A 565 6.21 -15.01 18.23
N ALA A 566 6.18 -16.31 17.96
CA ALA A 566 4.95 -17.10 18.10
C ALA A 566 4.48 -17.22 19.56
N GLU A 567 5.42 -17.25 20.51
CA GLU A 567 5.16 -17.33 21.96
C GLU A 567 4.78 -15.98 22.57
N SER A 568 4.98 -14.85 21.87
CA SER A 568 4.56 -13.53 22.36
C SER A 568 3.07 -13.26 22.17
N PHE A 569 2.36 -14.07 21.37
CA PHE A 569 0.91 -13.96 21.23
C PHE A 569 0.20 -14.48 22.49
N PRO A 570 -0.91 -13.87 22.92
CA PRO A 570 -1.64 -14.27 24.12
C PRO A 570 -2.33 -15.64 23.99
N THR A 571 -2.59 -16.09 22.76
CA THR A 571 -3.26 -17.35 22.43
C THR A 571 -2.40 -18.17 21.47
N THR A 572 -2.70 -19.46 21.34
CA THR A 572 -2.13 -20.37 20.34
C THR A 572 -2.85 -20.24 18.99
N LEU A 573 -2.33 -20.89 17.95
CA LEU A 573 -3.02 -20.96 16.64
C LEU A 573 -4.33 -21.76 16.74
N ALA A 574 -4.30 -22.88 17.48
CA ALA A 574 -5.46 -23.76 17.62
C ALA A 574 -6.62 -23.07 18.37
N GLU A 575 -6.32 -22.33 19.44
CA GLU A 575 -7.31 -21.56 20.20
C GLU A 575 -7.95 -20.46 19.34
N ASP A 576 -7.16 -19.73 18.55
CA ASP A 576 -7.74 -18.71 17.66
C ASP A 576 -8.56 -19.34 16.52
N GLU A 577 -8.14 -20.49 15.96
CA GLU A 577 -8.93 -21.20 14.93
C GLU A 577 -10.25 -21.75 15.49
N GLU A 578 -10.26 -22.23 16.74
CA GLU A 578 -11.47 -22.63 17.45
C GLU A 578 -12.37 -21.42 17.71
N ALA A 579 -11.82 -20.31 18.23
CA ALA A 579 -12.57 -19.07 18.43
C ALA A 579 -13.18 -18.53 17.13
N LEU A 580 -12.43 -18.58 16.02
CA LEU A 580 -12.93 -18.17 14.70
C LEU A 580 -14.09 -19.07 14.23
N ALA A 581 -14.01 -20.38 14.48
CA ALA A 581 -15.07 -21.32 14.14
C ALA A 581 -16.34 -21.07 14.97
N GLU A 582 -16.20 -20.86 16.28
CA GLU A 582 -17.32 -20.52 17.17
C GLU A 582 -18.03 -19.22 16.74
N LEU A 583 -17.25 -18.19 16.37
CA LEU A 583 -17.79 -16.93 15.84
C LEU A 583 -18.55 -17.12 14.52
N CYS A 584 -18.14 -18.07 13.68
CA CYS A 584 -18.82 -18.36 12.41
C CYS A 584 -20.09 -19.21 12.61
N ASP A 585 -20.05 -20.20 13.50
CA ASP A 585 -21.17 -21.12 13.74
C ASP A 585 -22.31 -20.48 14.57
N GLY A 586 -21.97 -19.52 15.44
CA GLY A 586 -22.94 -18.77 16.25
C GLY A 586 -23.96 -17.93 15.45
N GLY A 587 -23.69 -17.65 14.17
CA GLY A 587 -24.57 -16.85 13.29
C GLY A 587 -25.76 -17.61 12.69
N GLY A 588 -25.90 -18.91 12.96
CA GLY A 588 -26.88 -19.79 12.30
C GLY A 588 -28.34 -19.68 12.74
N SER A 589 -28.69 -18.88 13.75
CA SER A 589 -30.08 -18.81 14.24
C SER A 589 -30.49 -17.41 14.70
N GLN A 590 -31.24 -16.72 13.83
CA GLN A 590 -31.81 -15.36 13.94
C GLN A 590 -30.88 -14.20 13.55
N LEU A 591 -31.01 -13.79 12.28
CA LEU A 591 -30.93 -12.48 11.59
C LEU A 591 -30.59 -11.15 12.33
N SER A 592 -30.12 -11.13 13.58
CA SER A 592 -29.49 -9.93 14.14
C SER A 592 -28.01 -9.92 13.77
N ALA A 593 -27.54 -8.79 13.21
CA ALA A 593 -26.12 -8.54 12.98
C ALA A 593 -25.32 -8.90 14.26
N PRO A 594 -24.12 -9.49 14.14
CA PRO A 594 -23.29 -9.76 15.30
C PRO A 594 -23.08 -8.46 16.09
N ASP A 595 -23.21 -8.52 17.42
CA ASP A 595 -22.94 -7.38 18.30
C ASP A 595 -21.57 -6.77 17.96
N GLU A 596 -21.45 -5.44 18.09
CA GLU A 596 -20.27 -4.64 17.71
C GLU A 596 -18.95 -5.25 18.22
N VAL A 597 -18.95 -5.69 19.48
CA VAL A 597 -17.82 -6.31 20.18
C VAL A 597 -17.35 -7.59 19.49
N ASN A 598 -18.27 -8.39 18.94
CA ASN A 598 -17.91 -9.62 18.24
C ASN A 598 -17.19 -9.35 16.92
N ARG A 599 -17.40 -8.19 16.29
CA ARG A 599 -16.79 -7.88 15.00
C ARG A 599 -15.33 -7.44 15.13
N ASN A 600 -15.00 -6.59 16.09
CA ASN A 600 -13.62 -6.17 16.33
C ASN A 600 -12.76 -7.35 16.79
N TYR A 601 -13.28 -8.14 17.73
CA TYR A 601 -12.64 -9.39 18.15
C TYR A 601 -12.39 -10.35 16.98
N PHE A 602 -13.38 -10.54 16.10
CA PHE A 602 -13.24 -11.35 14.89
C PHE A 602 -12.08 -10.88 13.99
N LEU A 603 -11.94 -9.58 13.76
CA LEU A 603 -10.85 -9.01 12.96
C LEU A 603 -9.47 -9.27 13.62
N CYS A 604 -9.37 -9.12 14.94
CA CYS A 604 -8.15 -9.40 15.70
C CYS A 604 -7.77 -10.89 15.62
N VAL A 605 -8.74 -11.79 15.81
CA VAL A 605 -8.53 -13.24 15.67
C VAL A 605 -8.01 -13.60 14.27
N GLN A 606 -8.63 -13.05 13.22
CA GLN A 606 -8.17 -13.29 11.85
C GLN A 606 -6.73 -12.80 11.60
N LEU A 607 -6.38 -11.62 12.13
CA LEU A 607 -5.03 -11.06 12.05
C LEU A 607 -4.01 -11.97 12.74
N ARG A 608 -4.27 -12.41 13.97
CA ARG A 608 -3.38 -13.31 14.73
C ARG A 608 -3.21 -14.66 14.03
N ILE A 609 -4.28 -15.25 13.50
CA ILE A 609 -4.22 -16.50 12.72
C ILE A 609 -3.29 -16.34 11.51
N GLY A 610 -3.41 -15.24 10.76
CA GLY A 610 -2.56 -14.95 9.61
C GLY A 610 -1.06 -15.01 9.98
N LEU A 611 -0.67 -14.26 11.01
CA LEU A 611 0.70 -14.20 11.49
C LEU A 611 1.21 -15.53 12.06
N LYS A 612 0.40 -16.22 12.88
CA LYS A 612 0.75 -17.53 13.45
C LYS A 612 0.88 -18.62 12.39
N ARG A 613 0.10 -18.56 11.31
CA ARG A 613 0.25 -19.47 10.16
C ARG A 613 1.56 -19.24 9.41
N ILE A 614 2.01 -18.00 9.25
CA ILE A 614 3.34 -17.69 8.71
C ILE A 614 4.42 -18.29 9.61
N ALA A 615 4.32 -18.08 10.92
CA ALA A 615 5.24 -18.65 11.90
C ALA A 615 5.29 -20.18 11.79
N SER A 616 4.13 -20.84 11.75
CA SER A 616 4.03 -22.30 11.61
C SER A 616 4.72 -22.82 10.34
N ARG A 617 4.44 -22.20 9.18
CA ARG A 617 5.10 -22.55 7.92
C ARG A 617 6.62 -22.38 7.97
N CYS A 618 7.09 -21.33 8.65
CA CYS A 618 8.52 -21.10 8.85
C CYS A 618 9.17 -22.14 9.76
N LEU A 619 8.49 -22.56 10.82
CA LEU A 619 8.97 -23.64 11.68
C LEU A 619 9.02 -24.99 10.96
N GLU A 620 8.07 -25.26 10.06
CA GLU A 620 8.14 -26.40 9.16
C GLU A 620 9.32 -26.31 8.18
N TRP A 621 9.59 -25.13 7.64
CA TRP A 621 10.76 -24.89 6.79
C TRP A 621 12.05 -25.17 7.58
N CYS A 622 12.18 -24.67 8.81
CA CYS A 622 13.33 -24.94 9.68
C CYS A 622 13.49 -26.44 9.94
N ALA A 623 12.41 -27.16 10.25
CA ALA A 623 12.46 -28.61 10.52
C ALA A 623 12.97 -29.44 9.33
N ARG A 624 12.78 -28.97 8.09
CA ARG A 624 13.29 -29.62 6.87
C ARG A 624 14.76 -29.32 6.59
N HIS A 625 15.33 -28.30 7.23
CA HIS A 625 16.71 -27.82 7.02
C HIS A 625 17.61 -27.93 8.26
N CYS A 626 17.08 -28.47 9.38
CA CYS A 626 17.84 -28.78 10.59
C CYS A 626 18.66 -30.07 10.50
#